data_AF-A0A8J7VT21-F1
#
_entry.id   AF-A0A8J7VT21-F1
#
_cell.length_a   1.000
_cell.length_b   1.000
_cell.length_c   1.000
_cell.angle_alpha   90.00
_cell.angle_beta   90.00
_cell.angle_gamma   90.00
#
_symmetry.space_group_name_H-M   'P 1'
#
loop_
_entity.id
_entity.type
_entity.pdbx_description
1 polymer ?
#
loop_
_entity_poly.entity_id
_entity_poly.type
_entity_poly.pdbx_seq_one_letter_code
_entity_poly.pdbx_strand_id
1 'polypeptide(L)'
;MGMPVGTSGASGAPRQAGGAFGRPGRVRAPRGRGRARLGAALLALLAAGGAQAAPAGQQAATPQALRICADPGNMPLSNRAGEGFQNRIAEVLGEAMGLPVEYFWKTYYQLGLARNTINAGNCDVLMDMTSDFEMGLATRPLYRSTYVLVTRKGIDLELDSLDDPRLRKLRVGVFQSSPARQALYDHGVRGEVQYLFYDSAARPEDHPGKLVEEVAAGRLDAAESWGPVAGYYARRAGLPMHPLNVLDDEVLEYSVSLAVARDNRALKERLEQAMVAERDAIRAILDEYNVPLVQCAECVVSGALPSHGPYPEATDTGFRPQASPQALTAMQARLARGATPDAELENAIVGMDPGRIAWLLEHGADADAAMAQGGNALHLAIRNEQPQLVRQLLEAGADVEARNRDGWTPLMLAAWQDQPEAVDLLLGHGADVGAVGGDGWTALTLAITYGDGEMVRRLVEAGADADAANPSGFTPLMFAVTRNQPDTLDLLLTRGAAVDRANAAGVTPLMMAAAGAQEPLVRRLLAAGADPGLRDAQGNSAADIARRAGSPDLARTLDEAIAPVR
;
A
#
# COMPACT_ATOMS: atom_id res chain seq x y z
N MET A 1 -25.72 31.72 51.73
CA MET A 1 -26.46 30.49 52.06
C MET A 1 -25.55 29.35 51.66
N GLY A 2 -24.87 28.64 52.55
CA GLY A 2 -25.39 27.77 53.60
C GLY A 2 -24.64 26.45 53.41
N MET A 3 -23.76 26.12 54.36
CA MET A 3 -22.86 24.95 54.42
C MET A 3 -23.63 23.59 54.53
N PRO A 4 -23.01 22.47 54.96
CA PRO A 4 -21.98 21.58 54.35
C PRO A 4 -22.46 20.10 54.39
N VAL A 5 -21.55 19.10 54.29
CA VAL A 5 -21.47 17.74 54.94
C VAL A 5 -20.63 16.87 53.98
N GLY A 6 -19.66 16.02 54.34
CA GLY A 6 -19.14 15.49 55.60
C GLY A 6 -18.11 14.39 55.29
N THR A 7 -17.20 14.14 56.21
CA THR A 7 -16.00 13.29 56.16
C THR A 7 -16.24 11.79 56.49
N SER A 8 -15.47 10.87 55.89
CA SER A 8 -14.85 9.66 56.48
C SER A 8 -14.08 8.93 55.34
N GLY A 9 -12.93 8.26 55.46
CA GLY A 9 -12.19 7.67 56.58
C GLY A 9 -11.80 6.22 56.20
N ALA A 10 -10.56 5.79 56.50
CA ALA A 10 -9.97 4.43 56.41
C ALA A 10 -9.35 4.02 55.04
N SER A 11 -8.03 3.93 54.85
CA SER A 11 -6.94 3.10 55.46
C SER A 11 -6.70 1.79 54.69
N GLY A 12 -5.46 1.57 54.23
CA GLY A 12 -5.01 0.22 53.82
C GLY A 12 -3.88 0.18 52.80
N ALA A 13 -2.66 0.54 53.22
CA ALA A 13 -1.45 0.01 52.60
C ALA A 13 -1.04 -1.29 53.33
N PRO A 14 -0.37 -2.23 52.63
CA PRO A 14 0.68 -2.98 53.29
C PRO A 14 2.02 -2.87 52.57
N ARG A 15 3.04 -2.94 53.42
CA ARG A 15 4.48 -2.81 53.16
C ARG A 15 5.09 -4.06 52.52
N GLN A 16 6.25 -3.79 51.94
CA GLN A 16 7.33 -4.67 51.48
C GLN A 16 7.75 -5.80 52.46
N ALA A 17 8.18 -6.91 51.88
CA ALA A 17 9.31 -7.76 52.27
C ALA A 17 9.83 -8.38 50.95
N GLY A 18 11.10 -8.37 50.55
CA GLY A 18 12.32 -8.58 51.32
C GLY A 18 12.79 -10.02 51.07
N GLY A 19 13.67 -10.25 50.09
CA GLY A 19 14.20 -11.59 49.79
C GLY A 19 15.25 -11.61 48.67
N ALA A 20 16.51 -11.36 49.02
CA ALA A 20 17.69 -11.68 48.22
C ALA A 20 18.01 -13.18 48.33
N PHE A 21 18.56 -13.81 47.27
CA PHE A 21 19.34 -15.08 47.19
C PHE A 21 19.06 -15.67 45.78
N GLY A 22 19.97 -16.07 44.90
CA GLY A 22 21.43 -16.11 44.82
C GLY A 22 21.78 -16.57 43.38
N ARG A 23 22.96 -16.19 42.88
CA ARG A 23 23.51 -16.67 41.60
C ARG A 23 23.83 -18.17 41.66
N PRO A 24 23.65 -18.90 40.54
CA PRO A 24 24.70 -19.78 40.01
C PRO A 24 24.89 -19.45 38.51
N GLY A 25 26.08 -19.36 37.92
CA GLY A 25 27.21 -20.27 38.00
C GLY A 25 27.58 -20.57 36.54
N ARG A 26 28.67 -19.99 36.04
CA ARG A 26 29.22 -20.24 34.70
C ARG A 26 29.51 -21.74 34.53
N VAL A 27 29.05 -22.35 33.44
CA VAL A 27 29.54 -23.67 33.01
C VAL A 27 30.13 -23.55 31.60
N ARG A 28 31.39 -23.95 31.50
CA ARG A 28 32.23 -24.02 30.29
C ARG A 28 31.76 -25.13 29.35
N ALA A 29 31.90 -24.86 28.05
CA ALA A 29 31.84 -25.83 26.97
C ALA A 29 32.93 -26.93 27.05
N PRO A 30 32.70 -28.12 26.49
CA PRO A 30 33.76 -28.98 26.01
C PRO A 30 33.90 -28.91 24.48
N ARG A 31 35.14 -28.73 24.05
CA ARG A 31 35.62 -28.94 22.68
C ARG A 31 35.66 -30.44 22.39
N GLY A 32 35.22 -30.86 21.21
CA GLY A 32 35.41 -32.21 20.68
C GLY A 32 35.69 -32.16 19.19
N ARG A 33 36.96 -32.32 18.81
CA ARG A 33 37.43 -32.49 17.42
C ARG A 33 37.10 -33.89 16.93
N GLY A 34 36.70 -34.01 15.67
CA GLY A 34 36.64 -35.29 14.96
C GLY A 34 36.61 -35.08 13.43
N ARG A 35 37.79 -34.85 12.84
CA ARG A 35 38.02 -34.97 11.39
C ARG A 35 38.43 -36.40 11.06
N ALA A 36 37.81 -37.00 10.05
CA ALA A 36 38.39 -37.97 9.11
C ALA A 36 37.31 -38.32 8.06
N ARG A 37 37.54 -38.56 6.77
CA ARG A 37 38.69 -38.51 5.85
C ARG A 37 38.05 -38.71 4.45
N LEU A 38 38.35 -37.84 3.49
CA LEU A 38 39.13 -38.14 2.27
C LEU A 38 38.51 -39.14 1.27
N GLY A 39 38.23 -38.63 0.07
CA GLY A 39 38.19 -39.38 -1.19
C GLY A 39 38.40 -38.39 -2.34
N ALA A 40 39.47 -38.57 -3.11
CA ALA A 40 40.08 -37.60 -4.02
C ALA A 40 40.11 -38.09 -5.47
N ALA A 41 40.16 -37.15 -6.43
CA ALA A 41 40.79 -37.20 -7.77
C ALA A 41 40.53 -35.81 -8.43
N LEU A 42 41.43 -34.89 -8.82
CA LEU A 42 42.72 -34.88 -9.58
C LEU A 42 42.59 -35.55 -10.96
N LEU A 43 42.88 -34.99 -12.15
CA LEU A 43 43.69 -33.87 -12.69
C LEU A 43 43.00 -33.34 -13.97
N ALA A 44 42.90 -32.03 -14.27
CA ALA A 44 43.87 -31.10 -14.88
C ALA A 44 44.22 -31.31 -16.37
N LEU A 45 43.95 -30.28 -17.20
CA LEU A 45 44.85 -29.80 -18.27
C LEU A 45 44.56 -28.32 -18.59
N LEU A 46 45.64 -27.53 -18.57
CA LEU A 46 45.75 -26.10 -18.81
C LEU A 46 45.74 -25.77 -20.32
N ALA A 47 45.21 -24.61 -20.72
CA ALA A 47 46.01 -23.44 -21.08
C ALA A 47 45.24 -22.37 -21.88
N ALA A 48 45.41 -21.13 -21.41
CA ALA A 48 45.60 -19.89 -22.16
C ALA A 48 44.47 -19.37 -23.09
N GLY A 49 43.79 -18.34 -22.59
CA GLY A 49 43.07 -17.35 -23.37
C GLY A 49 42.77 -16.15 -22.48
N GLY A 50 43.74 -15.26 -22.31
CA GLY A 50 43.53 -14.00 -21.59
C GLY A 50 42.53 -13.13 -22.36
N ALA A 51 41.40 -12.86 -21.74
CA ALA A 51 40.55 -11.72 -22.07
C ALA A 51 40.30 -10.97 -20.77
N GLN A 52 40.73 -9.71 -20.76
CA GLN A 52 40.49 -8.75 -19.71
C GLN A 52 38.97 -8.70 -19.43
N ALA A 53 38.59 -8.87 -18.17
CA ALA A 53 37.23 -8.55 -17.74
C ALA A 53 37.01 -7.06 -17.95
N ALA A 54 36.25 -6.72 -18.99
CA ALA A 54 35.67 -5.40 -19.15
C ALA A 54 34.77 -5.10 -17.94
N PRO A 55 34.63 -3.83 -17.52
CA PRO A 55 33.70 -3.49 -16.45
C PRO A 55 32.29 -3.86 -16.92
N ALA A 56 31.49 -4.39 -15.99
CA ALA A 56 30.07 -4.63 -16.19
C ALA A 56 29.35 -3.30 -16.45
N GLY A 57 29.36 -2.85 -17.70
CA GLY A 57 28.40 -1.88 -18.20
C GLY A 57 27.05 -2.56 -18.26
N GLN A 58 26.07 -1.99 -17.55
CA GLN A 58 24.66 -2.35 -17.65
C GLN A 58 24.25 -2.32 -19.13
N GLN A 59 24.10 -3.50 -19.73
CA GLN A 59 23.21 -3.65 -20.86
C GLN A 59 21.81 -3.71 -20.28
N ALA A 60 21.10 -2.58 -20.33
CA ALA A 60 19.67 -2.55 -20.10
C ALA A 60 19.02 -3.54 -21.08
N ALA A 61 18.41 -4.61 -20.56
CA ALA A 61 17.60 -5.50 -21.38
C ALA A 61 16.52 -4.65 -22.06
N THR A 62 16.43 -4.72 -23.39
CA THR A 62 15.33 -4.10 -24.14
C THR A 62 14.01 -4.65 -23.58
N PRO A 63 13.06 -3.79 -23.14
CA PRO A 63 11.79 -4.25 -22.59
C PRO A 63 11.07 -5.09 -23.65
N GLN A 64 10.66 -6.30 -23.30
CA GLN A 64 9.88 -7.18 -24.18
C GLN A 64 8.41 -6.74 -24.27
N ALA A 65 7.94 -5.96 -23.29
CA ALA A 65 6.61 -5.36 -23.19
C ALA A 65 6.69 -4.03 -22.42
N LEU A 66 5.69 -3.17 -22.58
CA LEU A 66 5.47 -1.97 -21.78
C LEU A 66 4.53 -2.33 -20.61
N ARG A 67 5.05 -2.42 -19.38
CA ARG A 67 4.25 -2.81 -18.22
C ARG A 67 3.60 -1.59 -17.57
N ILE A 68 2.27 -1.59 -17.48
CA ILE A 68 1.49 -0.48 -16.98
C ILE A 68 0.99 -0.81 -15.58
N CYS A 69 1.23 0.08 -14.63
CA CYS A 69 0.61 0.03 -13.32
C CYS A 69 -0.87 0.38 -13.48
N ALA A 70 -1.79 -0.52 -13.14
CA ALA A 70 -3.22 -0.29 -13.34
C ALA A 70 -4.08 -0.83 -12.19
N ASP A 71 -5.20 -0.17 -11.96
CA ASP A 71 -6.20 -0.61 -10.98
C ASP A 71 -7.24 -1.51 -11.67
N PRO A 72 -7.49 -2.73 -11.17
CA PRO A 72 -8.31 -3.73 -11.86
C PRO A 72 -9.81 -3.41 -11.94
N GLY A 73 -10.32 -2.46 -11.15
CA GLY A 73 -11.76 -2.14 -11.11
C GLY A 73 -12.10 -0.65 -11.16
N ASN A 74 -11.13 0.21 -11.43
CA ASN A 74 -11.26 1.65 -11.39
C ASN A 74 -11.85 2.22 -12.70
N MET A 75 -13.08 1.84 -13.05
CA MET A 75 -13.75 2.48 -14.18
C MET A 75 -14.13 3.93 -13.84
N PRO A 76 -13.84 4.91 -14.72
CA PRO A 76 -13.48 4.78 -16.12
C PRO A 76 -11.96 4.81 -16.42
N LEU A 77 -11.13 4.89 -15.41
CA LEU A 77 -9.67 5.00 -15.55
C LEU A 77 -9.08 3.71 -16.13
N SER A 78 -9.21 2.59 -15.41
CA SER A 78 -8.70 1.28 -15.81
C SER A 78 -9.54 0.12 -15.26
N ASN A 79 -9.60 -1.01 -15.98
CA ASN A 79 -10.12 -2.26 -15.44
C ASN A 79 -9.53 -3.49 -16.15
N ARG A 80 -9.72 -4.69 -15.57
CA ARG A 80 -9.23 -5.97 -16.15
C ARG A 80 -9.81 -6.30 -17.53
N ALA A 81 -10.93 -5.69 -17.91
CA ALA A 81 -11.54 -5.86 -19.23
C ALA A 81 -10.88 -4.97 -20.29
N GLY A 82 -9.97 -4.06 -19.92
CA GLY A 82 -9.31 -3.13 -20.84
C GLY A 82 -10.23 -2.00 -21.33
N GLU A 83 -11.34 -1.76 -20.64
CA GLU A 83 -12.37 -0.79 -21.05
C GLU A 83 -12.11 0.61 -20.52
N GLY A 84 -11.14 0.80 -19.63
CA GLY A 84 -10.79 2.11 -19.11
C GLY A 84 -10.05 2.95 -20.13
N PHE A 85 -10.16 4.28 -20.04
CA PHE A 85 -9.47 5.15 -20.98
C PHE A 85 -7.94 5.09 -20.80
N GLN A 86 -7.44 4.82 -19.59
CA GLN A 86 -6.00 4.62 -19.36
C GLN A 86 -5.52 3.33 -20.01
N ASN A 87 -6.32 2.25 -19.99
CA ASN A 87 -6.00 1.04 -20.75
C ASN A 87 -5.86 1.37 -22.25
N ARG A 88 -6.85 2.07 -22.82
CA ARG A 88 -6.83 2.43 -24.24
C ARG A 88 -5.68 3.35 -24.62
N ILE A 89 -5.35 4.33 -23.77
CA ILE A 89 -4.18 5.20 -23.99
C ILE A 89 -2.88 4.37 -23.90
N ALA A 90 -2.78 3.45 -22.95
CA ALA A 90 -1.62 2.57 -22.85
C ALA A 90 -1.41 1.72 -24.11
N GLU A 91 -2.47 1.12 -24.67
CA GLU A 91 -2.39 0.38 -25.94
C GLU A 91 -1.87 1.26 -27.08
N VAL A 92 -2.42 2.48 -27.24
CA VAL A 92 -1.96 3.45 -28.25
C VAL A 92 -0.46 3.75 -28.10
N LEU A 93 0.00 3.98 -26.86
CA LEU A 93 1.41 4.25 -26.59
C LEU A 93 2.30 3.03 -26.83
N GLY A 94 1.85 1.83 -26.46
CA GLY A 94 2.55 0.58 -26.72
C GLY A 94 2.74 0.34 -28.22
N GLU A 95 1.67 0.47 -29.00
CA GLU A 95 1.70 0.35 -30.47
C GLU A 95 2.68 1.35 -31.10
N ALA A 96 2.61 2.63 -30.72
CA ALA A 96 3.52 3.66 -31.22
C ALA A 96 4.99 3.40 -30.85
N MET A 97 5.22 2.74 -29.72
CA MET A 97 6.56 2.37 -29.26
C MET A 97 7.04 1.01 -29.79
N GLY A 98 6.19 0.27 -30.52
CA GLY A 98 6.46 -1.08 -31.01
C GLY A 98 6.58 -2.11 -29.88
N LEU A 99 5.89 -1.90 -28.76
CA LEU A 99 5.91 -2.76 -27.58
C LEU A 99 4.49 -3.29 -27.27
N PRO A 100 4.32 -4.59 -27.01
CA PRO A 100 3.06 -5.09 -26.45
C PRO A 100 2.84 -4.50 -25.04
N VAL A 101 1.59 -4.30 -24.65
CA VAL A 101 1.23 -3.78 -23.33
C VAL A 101 0.91 -4.94 -22.38
N GLU A 102 1.43 -4.85 -21.17
CA GLU A 102 1.11 -5.75 -20.07
C GLU A 102 0.66 -4.92 -18.86
N TYR A 103 -0.21 -5.48 -18.02
CA TYR A 103 -0.75 -4.76 -16.86
C TYR A 103 -0.32 -5.42 -15.56
N PHE A 104 0.27 -4.61 -14.68
CA PHE A 104 0.47 -4.94 -13.28
C PHE A 104 -0.73 -4.43 -12.49
N TRP A 105 -1.61 -5.36 -12.09
CA TRP A 105 -2.88 -5.04 -11.43
C TRP A 105 -2.71 -4.86 -9.92
N LYS A 106 -2.84 -3.63 -9.43
CA LYS A 106 -2.81 -3.31 -7.99
C LYS A 106 -3.74 -2.14 -7.70
N THR A 107 -4.45 -2.16 -6.58
CA THR A 107 -5.40 -1.08 -6.23
C THR A 107 -4.66 0.16 -5.74
N TYR A 108 -5.23 1.35 -5.98
CA TYR A 108 -4.55 2.62 -5.69
C TYR A 108 -4.21 2.82 -4.20
N TYR A 109 -5.13 2.49 -3.28
CA TYR A 109 -5.04 2.91 -1.87
C TYR A 109 -4.82 1.78 -0.86
N GLN A 110 -5.34 0.56 -1.08
CA GLN A 110 -5.15 -0.52 -0.09
C GLN A 110 -3.76 -1.14 -0.11
N LEU A 111 -3.05 -1.01 -1.25
CA LEU A 111 -1.73 -1.61 -1.45
C LEU A 111 -0.74 -0.63 -2.12
N GLY A 112 -1.11 0.65 -2.26
CA GLY A 112 -0.22 1.74 -2.70
C GLY A 112 0.28 1.66 -4.15
N LEU A 113 -0.61 1.59 -5.16
CA LEU A 113 -0.19 1.58 -6.58
C LEU A 113 0.79 2.72 -6.90
N ALA A 114 0.54 3.93 -6.40
CA ALA A 114 1.44 5.06 -6.63
C ALA A 114 2.68 5.07 -5.72
N ARG A 115 2.64 4.34 -4.60
CA ARG A 115 3.66 4.39 -3.54
C ARG A 115 4.64 3.22 -3.70
N ASN A 116 5.61 3.42 -4.61
CA ASN A 116 6.77 2.55 -4.90
C ASN A 116 6.63 1.35 -5.87
N THR A 117 5.58 1.25 -6.70
CA THR A 117 5.49 0.17 -7.71
C THR A 117 6.49 0.29 -8.87
N ILE A 118 6.67 1.49 -9.43
CA ILE A 118 7.61 1.75 -10.53
C ILE A 118 9.08 1.62 -10.07
N ASN A 119 9.40 2.06 -8.85
CA ASN A 119 10.76 1.95 -8.30
C ASN A 119 11.08 0.52 -7.83
N ALA A 120 10.07 -0.28 -7.49
CA ALA A 120 10.22 -1.72 -7.23
C ALA A 120 10.34 -2.55 -8.52
N GLY A 121 10.18 -1.95 -9.70
CA GLY A 121 10.29 -2.63 -10.99
C GLY A 121 9.10 -3.54 -11.34
N ASN A 122 7.98 -3.41 -10.62
CA ASN A 122 6.76 -4.21 -10.83
C ASN A 122 6.00 -3.81 -12.10
N CYS A 123 6.11 -2.53 -12.48
CA CYS A 123 5.62 -1.96 -13.73
C CYS A 123 6.56 -0.83 -14.17
N ASP A 124 6.47 -0.45 -15.44
CA ASP A 124 7.33 0.54 -16.06
C ASP A 124 6.70 1.95 -16.08
N VAL A 125 5.37 2.02 -16.17
CA VAL A 125 4.62 3.26 -16.34
C VAL A 125 3.45 3.33 -15.38
N LEU A 126 3.41 4.40 -14.59
CA LEU A 126 2.27 4.78 -13.78
C LEU A 126 1.52 5.91 -14.50
N MET A 127 0.21 5.74 -14.67
CA MET A 127 -0.64 6.75 -15.32
C MET A 127 -1.41 7.56 -14.28
N ASP A 128 -1.89 8.75 -14.66
CA ASP A 128 -2.71 9.62 -13.81
C ASP A 128 -1.98 10.26 -12.64
N MET A 129 -0.69 10.56 -12.84
CA MET A 129 0.12 11.25 -11.84
C MET A 129 0.06 12.75 -12.05
N THR A 130 0.15 13.53 -10.98
CA THR A 130 0.35 14.98 -11.11
C THR A 130 1.72 15.27 -11.71
N SER A 131 1.86 16.41 -12.39
CA SER A 131 3.13 16.75 -13.07
C SER A 131 4.30 17.04 -12.11
N ASP A 132 4.01 17.25 -10.83
CA ASP A 132 4.95 17.39 -9.71
C ASP A 132 5.18 16.08 -8.94
N PHE A 133 4.76 14.94 -9.48
CA PHE A 133 4.90 13.63 -8.83
C PHE A 133 6.36 13.32 -8.47
N GLU A 134 6.68 13.43 -7.19
CA GLU A 134 8.07 13.37 -6.71
C GLU A 134 8.64 11.94 -6.70
N MET A 135 7.82 10.90 -6.60
CA MET A 135 8.29 9.51 -6.45
C MET A 135 8.85 8.89 -7.74
N GLY A 136 8.71 9.57 -8.89
CA GLY A 136 9.20 9.12 -10.20
C GLY A 136 9.63 10.30 -11.08
N LEU A 137 9.93 10.03 -12.35
CA LEU A 137 10.03 11.08 -13.34
C LEU A 137 8.67 11.22 -14.04
N ALA A 138 7.94 12.29 -13.72
CA ALA A 138 6.75 12.66 -14.46
C ALA A 138 7.11 13.10 -15.89
N THR A 139 6.39 12.60 -16.88
CA THR A 139 6.40 13.14 -18.24
C THR A 139 5.87 14.57 -18.23
N ARG A 140 6.07 15.29 -19.33
CA ARG A 140 5.26 16.45 -19.65
C ARG A 140 3.77 16.09 -19.49
N PRO A 141 2.93 17.04 -19.07
CA PRO A 141 1.51 16.78 -18.90
C PRO A 141 0.91 16.16 -20.17
N LEU A 142 0.17 15.06 -20.01
CA LEU A 142 -0.63 14.51 -21.09
C LEU A 142 -1.85 15.40 -21.34
N TYR A 143 -2.56 15.75 -20.28
CA TYR A 143 -3.70 16.66 -20.31
C TYR A 143 -3.84 17.41 -18.98
N ARG A 144 -4.70 18.43 -18.94
CA ARG A 144 -5.14 19.09 -17.69
C ARG A 144 -6.65 18.94 -17.56
N SER A 145 -7.11 18.61 -16.37
CA SER A 145 -8.54 18.46 -16.07
C SER A 145 -8.89 19.15 -14.77
N THR A 146 -10.16 19.09 -14.38
CA THR A 146 -10.75 19.87 -13.30
C THR A 146 -11.78 19.04 -12.54
N TYR A 147 -12.03 19.42 -11.30
CA TYR A 147 -13.19 18.94 -10.57
C TYR A 147 -14.48 19.52 -11.17
N VAL A 148 -15.56 18.75 -11.09
CA VAL A 148 -16.85 19.13 -11.67
C VAL A 148 -17.98 18.92 -10.68
N LEU A 149 -19.06 19.66 -10.87
CA LEU A 149 -20.36 19.42 -10.25
C LEU A 149 -21.31 18.86 -11.31
N VAL A 150 -21.75 17.62 -11.13
CA VAL A 150 -22.78 16.98 -11.96
C VAL A 150 -24.13 17.21 -11.31
N THR A 151 -25.15 17.62 -12.07
CA THR A 151 -26.48 17.95 -11.54
C THR A 151 -27.55 17.07 -12.18
N ARG A 152 -28.68 16.87 -11.50
CA ARG A 152 -29.83 16.17 -12.11
C ARG A 152 -30.48 17.04 -13.19
N LYS A 153 -31.11 16.39 -14.17
CA LYS A 153 -31.89 17.08 -15.22
C LYS A 153 -32.96 17.99 -14.60
N GLY A 154 -33.15 19.17 -15.18
CA GLY A 154 -34.16 20.15 -14.75
C GLY A 154 -33.74 21.05 -13.59
N ILE A 155 -32.53 20.88 -13.07
CA ILE A 155 -31.90 21.91 -12.24
C ILE A 155 -31.16 22.87 -13.20
N ASP A 156 -31.77 24.01 -13.45
CA ASP A 156 -31.18 25.07 -14.26
C ASP A 156 -30.26 25.93 -13.39
N LEU A 157 -29.00 25.53 -13.35
CA LEU A 157 -27.92 26.19 -12.62
C LEU A 157 -26.93 26.74 -13.63
N GLU A 158 -27.21 27.94 -14.13
CA GLU A 158 -26.16 28.80 -14.67
C GLU A 158 -25.35 29.32 -13.48
N LEU A 159 -24.24 28.64 -13.19
CA LEU A 159 -23.33 28.99 -12.10
C LEU A 159 -22.25 29.89 -12.65
N ASP A 160 -22.17 31.11 -12.14
CA ASP A 160 -21.04 32.01 -12.35
C ASP A 160 -20.11 32.06 -11.13
N SER A 161 -20.57 31.54 -9.97
CA SER A 161 -19.84 31.58 -8.70
C SER A 161 -20.27 30.46 -7.75
N LEU A 162 -19.34 29.99 -6.92
CA LEU A 162 -19.63 29.07 -5.81
C LEU A 162 -20.49 29.71 -4.69
N ASP A 163 -20.62 31.04 -4.68
CA ASP A 163 -21.48 31.75 -3.73
C ASP A 163 -22.98 31.70 -4.06
N ASP A 164 -23.36 31.12 -5.20
CA ASP A 164 -24.75 31.05 -5.63
C ASP A 164 -25.64 30.42 -4.53
N PRO A 165 -26.65 31.16 -4.02
CA PRO A 165 -27.49 30.68 -2.92
C PRO A 165 -28.34 29.45 -3.26
N ARG A 166 -28.51 29.12 -4.55
CA ARG A 166 -29.17 27.89 -4.99
C ARG A 166 -28.36 26.65 -4.61
N LEU A 167 -27.02 26.72 -4.63
CA LEU A 167 -26.15 25.59 -4.29
C LEU A 167 -26.39 25.10 -2.85
N ARG A 168 -26.63 26.03 -1.92
CA ARG A 168 -26.88 25.74 -0.49
C ARG A 168 -28.20 24.99 -0.24
N LYS A 169 -29.08 24.91 -1.25
CA LYS A 169 -30.38 24.21 -1.17
C LYS A 169 -30.34 22.81 -1.77
N LEU A 170 -29.24 22.42 -2.42
CA LEU A 170 -29.10 21.14 -3.10
C LEU A 170 -28.67 20.06 -2.12
N ARG A 171 -29.15 18.83 -2.32
CA ARG A 171 -28.52 17.64 -1.75
C ARG A 171 -27.31 17.27 -2.59
N VAL A 172 -26.13 17.73 -2.16
CA VAL A 172 -24.87 17.54 -2.89
C VAL A 172 -24.11 16.36 -2.28
N GLY A 173 -23.74 15.37 -3.08
CA GLY A 173 -22.73 14.38 -2.69
C GLY A 173 -21.33 14.89 -2.99
N VAL A 174 -20.37 14.67 -2.10
CA VAL A 174 -18.99 15.16 -2.23
C VAL A 174 -17.98 14.05 -1.97
N PHE A 175 -16.83 14.09 -2.67
CA PHE A 175 -15.74 13.17 -2.41
C PHE A 175 -14.91 13.63 -1.20
N GLN A 176 -14.66 12.74 -0.24
CA GLN A 176 -14.08 13.10 1.07
C GLN A 176 -12.76 13.89 0.96
N SER A 177 -11.88 13.48 0.05
CA SER A 177 -10.52 14.00 -0.09
C SER A 177 -10.35 14.90 -1.32
N SER A 178 -11.40 15.63 -1.74
CA SER A 178 -11.29 16.60 -2.83
C SER A 178 -11.04 18.03 -2.32
N PRO A 179 -10.17 18.81 -2.98
CA PRO A 179 -10.07 20.27 -2.76
C PRO A 179 -11.36 20.98 -3.17
N ALA A 180 -12.09 20.45 -4.16
CA ALA A 180 -13.38 20.98 -4.58
C ALA A 180 -14.46 20.87 -3.49
N ARG A 181 -14.47 19.80 -2.68
CA ARG A 181 -15.31 19.72 -1.47
C ARG A 181 -14.99 20.86 -0.51
N GLN A 182 -13.71 21.16 -0.31
CA GLN A 182 -13.30 22.21 0.61
C GLN A 182 -13.76 23.59 0.09
N ALA A 183 -13.55 23.88 -1.19
CA ALA A 183 -14.07 25.08 -1.83
C ALA A 183 -15.60 25.21 -1.65
N LEU A 184 -16.37 24.17 -2.00
CA LEU A 184 -17.82 24.17 -1.78
C LEU A 184 -18.20 24.41 -0.30
N TYR A 185 -17.47 23.80 0.63
CA TYR A 185 -17.69 23.96 2.07
C TYR A 185 -17.45 25.40 2.54
N ASP A 186 -16.41 26.05 2.05
CA ASP A 186 -16.03 27.42 2.42
C ASP A 186 -17.07 28.44 1.92
N HIS A 187 -17.72 28.15 0.79
CA HIS A 187 -18.87 28.91 0.28
C HIS A 187 -20.22 28.54 0.92
N GLY A 188 -20.20 27.68 1.95
CA GLY A 188 -21.37 27.32 2.75
C GLY A 188 -22.27 26.25 2.12
N VAL A 189 -21.80 25.55 1.08
CA VAL A 189 -22.46 24.36 0.54
C VAL A 189 -22.16 23.19 1.47
N ARG A 190 -23.20 22.61 2.06
CA ARG A 190 -23.08 21.49 3.02
C ARG A 190 -23.60 20.23 2.32
N GLY A 191 -22.70 19.38 1.87
CA GLY A 191 -23.04 18.12 1.22
C GLY A 191 -23.23 16.95 2.18
N GLU A 192 -23.83 15.86 1.69
CA GLU A 192 -23.72 14.54 2.31
C GLU A 192 -22.31 14.01 2.09
N VAL A 193 -21.58 13.81 3.19
CA VAL A 193 -20.25 13.20 3.16
C VAL A 193 -20.45 11.69 3.04
N GLN A 194 -20.31 11.17 1.82
CA GLN A 194 -20.05 9.75 1.65
C GLN A 194 -18.53 9.55 1.70
N TYR A 195 -18.08 8.80 2.71
CA TYR A 195 -16.70 8.34 2.81
C TYR A 195 -16.47 7.29 1.74
N LEU A 196 -16.20 7.75 0.53
CA LEU A 196 -16.03 6.91 -0.64
C LEU A 196 -14.55 6.58 -0.78
N PHE A 197 -14.23 5.30 -0.67
CA PHE A 197 -12.88 4.78 -0.79
C PHE A 197 -12.61 4.37 -2.23
N TYR A 198 -11.39 4.61 -2.71
CA TYR A 198 -10.89 3.98 -3.94
C TYR A 198 -10.51 2.52 -3.66
N ASP A 199 -11.54 1.70 -3.41
CA ASP A 199 -11.42 0.26 -3.37
C ASP A 199 -12.48 -0.35 -4.28
N SER A 200 -12.29 -0.13 -5.57
CA SER A 200 -13.06 -0.74 -6.65
C SER A 200 -13.05 -2.28 -6.61
N ALA A 201 -12.12 -2.91 -5.87
CA ALA A 201 -11.99 -4.36 -5.79
C ALA A 201 -12.84 -4.96 -4.66
N ALA A 202 -12.80 -4.41 -3.44
CA ALA A 202 -13.56 -4.94 -2.30
C ALA A 202 -14.85 -4.15 -2.01
N ARG A 203 -14.96 -2.91 -2.49
CA ARG A 203 -16.08 -1.97 -2.22
C ARG A 203 -16.44 -1.14 -3.47
N PRO A 204 -16.83 -1.76 -4.60
CA PRO A 204 -17.18 -1.05 -5.84
C PRO A 204 -18.36 -0.07 -5.68
N GLU A 205 -19.20 -0.26 -4.67
CA GLU A 205 -20.26 0.66 -4.25
C GLU A 205 -19.75 1.98 -3.67
N ASP A 206 -18.48 2.01 -3.22
CA ASP A 206 -17.84 3.17 -2.62
C ASP A 206 -17.02 3.98 -3.65
N HIS A 207 -17.10 3.66 -4.95
CA HIS A 207 -16.35 4.35 -6.01
C HIS A 207 -16.87 5.79 -6.25
N PRO A 208 -16.03 6.82 -6.49
CA PRO A 208 -16.49 8.21 -6.66
C PRO A 208 -17.53 8.41 -7.78
N GLY A 209 -17.45 7.61 -8.84
CA GLY A 209 -18.46 7.58 -9.90
C GLY A 209 -19.88 7.24 -9.43
N LYS A 210 -20.03 6.59 -8.27
CA LYS A 210 -21.33 6.25 -7.67
C LYS A 210 -22.13 7.48 -7.28
N LEU A 211 -21.48 8.58 -6.86
CA LEU A 211 -22.18 9.84 -6.61
C LEU A 211 -22.93 10.34 -7.85
N VAL A 212 -22.37 10.15 -9.04
CA VAL A 212 -23.03 10.53 -10.30
C VAL A 212 -24.20 9.60 -10.61
N GLU A 213 -24.09 8.31 -10.31
CA GLU A 213 -25.22 7.36 -10.41
C GLU A 213 -26.36 7.71 -9.42
N GLU A 214 -26.03 8.18 -8.21
CA GLU A 214 -27.00 8.67 -7.23
C GLU A 214 -27.77 9.90 -7.72
N VAL A 215 -27.09 10.81 -8.44
CA VAL A 215 -27.74 11.94 -9.14
C VAL A 215 -28.65 11.44 -10.26
N ALA A 216 -28.20 10.47 -11.05
CA ALA A 216 -29.01 9.86 -12.11
C ALA A 216 -30.27 9.18 -11.56
N ALA A 217 -30.18 8.58 -10.37
CA ALA A 217 -31.29 7.96 -9.65
C ALA A 217 -32.21 8.98 -8.94
N GLY A 218 -31.86 10.27 -8.91
CA GLY A 218 -32.61 11.34 -8.24
C GLY A 218 -32.48 11.34 -6.71
N ARG A 219 -31.58 10.52 -6.16
CA ARG A 219 -31.30 10.46 -4.72
C ARG A 219 -30.50 11.67 -4.27
N LEU A 220 -29.58 12.14 -5.11
CA LEU A 220 -28.89 13.43 -4.96
C LEU A 220 -29.40 14.46 -5.99
N ASP A 221 -29.29 15.74 -5.65
CA ASP A 221 -29.54 16.83 -6.58
C ASP A 221 -28.28 17.16 -7.40
N ALA A 222 -27.11 17.01 -6.80
CA ALA A 222 -25.81 17.18 -7.45
C ALA A 222 -24.71 16.30 -6.83
N ALA A 223 -23.61 16.11 -7.55
CA ALA A 223 -22.43 15.36 -7.13
C ALA A 223 -21.15 16.07 -7.56
N GLU A 224 -20.26 16.33 -6.61
CA GLU A 224 -18.88 16.76 -6.87
C GLU A 224 -17.98 15.54 -7.06
N SER A 225 -17.16 15.54 -8.11
CA SER A 225 -16.18 14.49 -8.36
C SER A 225 -15.09 14.97 -9.32
N TRP A 226 -13.97 14.24 -9.35
CA TRP A 226 -12.90 14.43 -10.33
C TRP A 226 -13.43 14.28 -11.76
N GLY A 227 -13.12 15.24 -12.63
CA GLY A 227 -13.68 15.37 -13.97
C GLY A 227 -13.57 14.13 -14.85
N PRO A 228 -12.39 13.50 -15.01
CA PRO A 228 -12.22 12.28 -15.80
C PRO A 228 -13.11 11.12 -15.34
N VAL A 229 -13.41 11.04 -14.03
CA VAL A 229 -14.33 10.03 -13.48
C VAL A 229 -15.77 10.44 -13.76
N ALA A 230 -16.14 11.65 -13.35
CA ALA A 230 -17.51 12.14 -13.41
C ALA A 230 -18.04 12.24 -14.85
N GLY A 231 -17.18 12.68 -15.77
CA GLY A 231 -17.52 12.89 -17.18
C GLY A 231 -18.09 11.64 -17.83
N TYR A 232 -17.49 10.48 -17.58
CA TYR A 232 -17.93 9.20 -18.12
C TYR A 232 -19.36 8.84 -17.67
N TYR A 233 -19.60 8.88 -16.36
CA TYR A 233 -20.92 8.55 -15.79
C TYR A 233 -21.97 9.59 -16.18
N ALA A 234 -21.61 10.88 -16.20
CA ALA A 234 -22.50 11.96 -16.59
C ALA A 234 -22.95 11.81 -18.05
N ARG A 235 -22.03 11.50 -18.99
CA ARG A 235 -22.38 11.26 -20.40
C ARG A 235 -23.34 10.08 -20.55
N ARG A 236 -23.08 8.96 -19.88
CA ARG A 236 -23.94 7.76 -19.96
C ARG A 236 -25.35 8.01 -19.42
N ALA A 237 -25.48 8.83 -18.38
CA ALA A 237 -26.77 9.22 -17.82
C ALA A 237 -27.41 10.45 -18.52
N GLY A 238 -26.67 11.11 -19.41
CA GLY A 238 -27.07 12.37 -20.06
C GLY A 238 -27.27 13.51 -19.06
N LEU A 239 -26.42 13.60 -18.05
CA LEU A 239 -26.51 14.61 -16.98
C LEU A 239 -25.68 15.86 -17.31
N PRO A 240 -26.16 17.07 -16.97
CA PRO A 240 -25.37 18.29 -17.04
C PRO A 240 -24.17 18.26 -16.09
N MET A 241 -23.03 18.78 -16.56
CA MET A 241 -21.77 18.83 -15.83
C MET A 241 -21.24 20.27 -15.86
N HIS A 242 -20.83 20.77 -14.70
CA HIS A 242 -20.36 22.14 -14.48
C HIS A 242 -18.90 22.11 -13.98
N PRO A 243 -17.93 22.57 -14.79
CA PRO A 243 -16.54 22.68 -14.35
C PRO A 243 -16.41 23.65 -13.17
N LEU A 244 -15.71 23.26 -12.11
CA LEU A 244 -15.61 24.09 -10.90
C LEU A 244 -14.49 25.13 -10.96
N ASN A 245 -13.42 24.86 -11.72
CA ASN A 245 -12.30 25.79 -11.91
C ASN A 245 -12.70 27.12 -12.58
N VAL A 246 -13.85 27.20 -13.23
CA VAL A 246 -14.31 28.45 -13.88
C VAL A 246 -15.23 29.28 -12.99
N LEU A 247 -15.54 28.80 -11.79
CA LEU A 247 -16.53 29.41 -10.88
C LEU A 247 -15.88 30.21 -9.74
N ASP A 248 -14.56 30.12 -9.58
CA ASP A 248 -13.84 30.79 -8.51
C ASP A 248 -12.36 30.99 -8.86
N ASP A 249 -11.66 31.81 -8.06
CA ASP A 249 -10.21 32.00 -8.13
C ASP A 249 -9.44 30.78 -7.59
N GLU A 250 -10.11 29.85 -6.88
CA GLU A 250 -9.52 28.61 -6.38
C GLU A 250 -9.08 27.69 -7.53
N VAL A 251 -7.83 27.24 -7.47
CA VAL A 251 -7.24 26.38 -8.50
C VAL A 251 -7.71 24.94 -8.29
N LEU A 252 -8.80 24.57 -8.96
CA LEU A 252 -9.40 23.23 -8.91
C LEU A 252 -9.06 22.37 -10.13
N GLU A 253 -7.99 22.74 -10.83
CA GLU A 253 -7.50 22.09 -12.04
C GLU A 253 -6.08 21.51 -11.87
N TYR A 254 -5.89 20.29 -12.36
CA TYR A 254 -4.66 19.52 -12.18
C TYR A 254 -4.13 18.99 -13.52
N SER A 255 -2.85 19.23 -13.79
CA SER A 255 -2.14 18.60 -14.90
C SER A 255 -1.87 17.14 -14.58
N VAL A 256 -2.19 16.28 -15.55
CA VAL A 256 -2.08 14.83 -15.47
C VAL A 256 -0.98 14.36 -16.40
N SER A 257 0.00 13.65 -15.87
CA SER A 257 1.19 13.10 -16.49
C SER A 257 1.21 11.57 -16.36
N LEU A 258 2.13 10.95 -17.10
CA LEU A 258 2.59 9.59 -16.84
C LEU A 258 3.86 9.70 -15.99
N ALA A 259 4.21 8.67 -15.23
CA ALA A 259 5.44 8.60 -14.46
C ALA A 259 6.18 7.29 -14.71
N VAL A 260 7.51 7.38 -14.69
CA VAL A 260 8.42 6.23 -14.78
C VAL A 260 9.40 6.26 -13.61
N ALA A 261 10.15 5.17 -13.41
CA ALA A 261 11.19 5.11 -12.38
C ALA A 261 12.22 6.24 -12.52
N ARG A 262 12.78 6.71 -11.39
CA ARG A 262 13.66 7.89 -11.33
C ARG A 262 14.91 7.81 -12.22
N ASP A 263 15.39 6.60 -12.45
CA ASP A 263 16.57 6.28 -13.28
C ASP A 263 16.21 5.98 -14.74
N ASN A 264 14.93 5.83 -15.09
CA ASN A 264 14.49 5.43 -16.42
C ASN A 264 14.12 6.62 -17.32
N ARG A 265 15.06 7.56 -17.47
CA ARG A 265 14.89 8.74 -18.34
C ARG A 265 14.63 8.39 -19.80
N ALA A 266 15.23 7.30 -20.29
CA ALA A 266 15.05 6.85 -21.66
C ALA A 266 13.60 6.44 -21.95
N LEU A 267 12.94 5.75 -21.02
CA LEU A 267 11.52 5.40 -21.17
C LEU A 267 10.63 6.64 -21.13
N LYS A 268 10.91 7.58 -20.22
CA LYS A 268 10.20 8.87 -20.18
C LYS A 268 10.24 9.57 -21.54
N GLU A 269 11.43 9.70 -22.13
CA GLU A 269 11.60 10.39 -23.42
C GLU A 269 10.87 9.68 -24.56
N ARG A 270 10.90 8.34 -24.59
CA ARG A 270 10.15 7.54 -25.57
C ARG A 270 8.64 7.71 -25.40
N LEU A 271 8.14 7.69 -24.16
CA LEU A 271 6.72 7.93 -23.86
C LEU A 271 6.30 9.32 -24.33
N GLU A 272 7.09 10.35 -24.05
CA GLU A 272 6.77 11.72 -24.48
C GLU A 272 6.72 11.86 -26.00
N GLN A 273 7.62 11.19 -26.72
CA GLN A 273 7.60 11.15 -28.18
C GLN A 273 6.34 10.44 -28.69
N ALA A 274 5.99 9.28 -28.12
CA ALA A 274 4.79 8.53 -28.47
C ALA A 274 3.51 9.31 -28.15
N MET A 275 3.43 9.97 -27.00
CA MET A 275 2.32 10.83 -26.62
C MET A 275 2.11 11.96 -27.62
N VAL A 276 3.19 12.62 -28.06
CA VAL A 276 3.11 13.70 -29.05
C VAL A 276 2.72 13.17 -30.43
N ALA A 277 3.26 12.02 -30.84
CA ALA A 277 2.93 11.39 -32.11
C ALA A 277 1.45 10.99 -32.19
N GLU A 278 0.92 10.41 -31.10
CA GLU A 278 -0.45 9.89 -31.02
C GLU A 278 -1.44 10.85 -30.37
N ARG A 279 -1.13 12.15 -30.37
CA ARG A 279 -1.93 13.18 -29.68
C ARG A 279 -3.41 13.16 -30.06
N ASP A 280 -3.73 12.92 -31.33
CA ASP A 280 -5.10 12.97 -31.85
C ASP A 280 -5.88 11.71 -31.45
N ALA A 281 -5.23 10.55 -31.43
CA ALA A 281 -5.82 9.31 -30.92
C ALA A 281 -6.10 9.41 -29.42
N ILE A 282 -5.15 9.94 -28.65
CA ILE A 282 -5.32 10.16 -27.21
C ILE A 282 -6.44 11.17 -26.94
N ARG A 283 -6.49 12.27 -27.72
CA ARG A 283 -7.58 13.25 -27.65
C ARG A 283 -8.94 12.59 -27.91
N ALA A 284 -9.06 11.76 -28.94
CA ALA A 284 -10.30 11.08 -29.26
C ALA A 284 -10.78 10.16 -28.12
N ILE A 285 -9.86 9.46 -27.47
CA ILE A 285 -10.17 8.66 -26.27
C ILE A 285 -10.68 9.57 -25.15
N LEU A 286 -9.95 10.63 -24.79
CA LEU A 286 -10.37 11.55 -23.72
C LEU A 286 -11.75 12.18 -23.99
N ASP A 287 -12.00 12.57 -25.25
CA ASP A 287 -13.28 13.10 -25.68
C ASP A 287 -14.40 12.05 -25.57
N GLU A 288 -14.15 10.78 -25.90
CA GLU A 288 -15.12 9.68 -25.79
C GLU A 288 -15.59 9.46 -24.35
N TYR A 289 -14.66 9.52 -23.39
CA TYR A 289 -14.95 9.39 -21.95
C TYR A 289 -15.43 10.69 -21.31
N ASN A 290 -15.62 11.74 -22.13
CA ASN A 290 -16.14 13.04 -21.71
C ASN A 290 -15.27 13.68 -20.61
N VAL A 291 -13.95 13.53 -20.72
CA VAL A 291 -13.00 14.17 -19.80
C VAL A 291 -13.06 15.70 -20.00
N PRO A 292 -13.31 16.49 -18.95
CA PRO A 292 -13.32 17.95 -19.07
C PRO A 292 -11.87 18.44 -19.22
N LEU A 293 -11.52 18.88 -20.42
CA LEU A 293 -10.16 19.31 -20.74
C LEU A 293 -10.01 20.82 -20.52
N VAL A 294 -9.00 21.18 -19.74
CA VAL A 294 -8.58 22.55 -19.44
C VAL A 294 -7.49 23.02 -20.40
N GLN A 295 -7.48 24.30 -20.73
CA GLN A 295 -6.43 24.92 -21.52
C GLN A 295 -5.07 24.73 -20.85
N CYS A 296 -4.10 24.22 -21.59
CA CYS A 296 -2.79 23.90 -21.03
C CYS A 296 -1.73 23.98 -22.12
N ALA A 297 -0.90 25.02 -22.07
CA ALA A 297 0.12 25.28 -23.07
C ALA A 297 1.22 24.21 -23.12
N GLU A 298 1.47 23.54 -21.99
CA GLU A 298 2.51 22.54 -21.85
C GLU A 298 2.02 21.10 -22.12
N CYS A 299 0.69 20.90 -22.14
CA CYS A 299 0.07 19.61 -22.31
C CYS A 299 0.15 19.10 -23.75
N VAL A 300 0.25 17.78 -23.90
CA VAL A 300 0.11 17.12 -25.21
C VAL A 300 -1.28 17.34 -25.79
N VAL A 301 -2.30 17.18 -24.95
CA VAL A 301 -3.71 17.43 -25.28
C VAL A 301 -4.21 18.61 -24.44
N SER A 302 -4.43 19.74 -25.10
CA SER A 302 -5.04 20.92 -24.48
C SER A 302 -6.55 20.92 -24.70
N GLY A 303 -7.28 21.41 -23.70
CA GLY A 303 -8.72 21.60 -23.75
C GLY A 303 -9.17 23.01 -24.14
N ALA A 304 -10.46 23.25 -23.95
CA ALA A 304 -11.12 24.52 -24.24
C ALA A 304 -11.51 25.28 -22.96
N LEU A 305 -11.62 24.61 -21.81
CA LEU A 305 -11.99 25.25 -20.55
C LEU A 305 -10.89 26.26 -20.15
N PRO A 306 -11.25 27.48 -19.71
CA PRO A 306 -10.29 28.45 -19.18
C PRO A 306 -9.40 27.84 -18.09
N SER A 307 -8.16 28.32 -18.00
CA SER A 307 -7.18 27.90 -17.00
C SER A 307 -6.77 29.09 -16.14
N HIS A 308 -6.43 28.82 -14.87
CA HIS A 308 -5.80 29.80 -13.98
C HIS A 308 -4.34 30.11 -14.35
N GLY A 309 -3.79 29.43 -15.37
CA GLY A 309 -2.44 29.68 -15.89
C GLY A 309 -1.42 28.60 -15.49
N PRO A 310 -0.11 28.86 -15.65
CA PRO A 310 0.92 27.92 -15.22
C PRO A 310 0.91 27.77 -13.70
N TYR A 311 1.29 26.57 -13.21
CA TYR A 311 1.53 26.41 -11.77
C TYR A 311 2.68 27.33 -11.34
N PRO A 312 2.66 27.88 -10.12
CA PRO A 312 3.85 28.50 -9.56
C PRO A 312 5.02 27.50 -9.63
N GLU A 313 6.18 27.92 -10.10
CA GLU A 313 7.37 27.05 -10.13
C GLU A 313 7.65 26.55 -8.70
N ALA A 314 7.61 25.23 -8.51
CA ALA A 314 8.12 24.61 -7.30
C ALA A 314 9.63 24.90 -7.24
N THR A 315 10.05 25.73 -6.28
CA THR A 315 11.46 26.01 -6.07
C THR A 315 12.16 24.74 -5.60
N ASP A 316 12.87 24.08 -6.51
CA ASP A 316 13.80 23.00 -6.20
C ASP A 316 14.95 23.57 -5.36
N THR A 317 14.88 23.34 -4.04
CA THR A 317 15.86 23.86 -3.09
C THR A 317 17.04 22.92 -2.88
N GLY A 318 17.19 21.83 -3.64
CA GLY A 318 18.29 20.89 -3.43
C GLY A 318 18.32 20.42 -1.97
N PHE A 319 17.17 19.93 -1.52
CA PHE A 319 16.84 19.72 -0.12
C PHE A 319 17.93 18.95 0.65
N ARG A 320 18.63 19.69 1.52
CA ARG A 320 19.20 19.15 2.75
C ARG A 320 18.21 19.50 3.85
N PRO A 321 17.77 18.56 4.70
CA PRO A 321 16.81 18.86 5.75
C PRO A 321 17.40 19.85 6.75
N GLN A 322 17.06 21.12 6.60
CA GLN A 322 17.24 22.15 7.61
C GLN A 322 15.89 22.82 7.81
N ALA A 323 15.42 22.90 9.06
CA ALA A 323 14.18 23.59 9.32
C ALA A 323 14.37 25.09 9.03
N SER A 324 13.31 25.73 8.53
CA SER A 324 13.37 27.17 8.31
C SER A 324 13.70 27.87 9.64
N PRO A 325 14.52 28.94 9.64
CA PRO A 325 14.87 29.66 10.86
C PRO A 325 13.65 30.11 11.67
N GLN A 326 12.54 30.40 10.98
CA GLN A 326 11.26 30.77 11.58
C GLN A 326 10.58 29.58 12.30
N ALA A 327 10.55 28.40 11.66
CA ALA A 327 10.00 27.18 12.26
C ALA A 327 10.81 26.75 13.49
N LEU A 328 12.14 26.82 13.42
CA LEU A 328 13.03 26.56 14.57
C LEU A 328 12.80 27.58 15.69
N THR A 329 12.73 28.87 15.38
CA THR A 329 12.49 29.91 16.39
C THR A 329 11.14 29.71 17.08
N ALA A 330 10.08 29.41 16.32
CA ALA A 330 8.75 29.15 16.87
C ALA A 330 8.73 27.90 17.78
N MET A 331 9.42 26.83 17.37
CA MET A 331 9.58 25.60 18.16
C MET A 331 10.39 25.85 19.43
N GLN A 332 11.55 26.49 19.34
CA GLN A 332 12.37 26.84 20.50
C GLN A 332 11.61 27.74 21.49
N ALA A 333 10.77 28.65 21.00
CA ALA A 333 9.90 29.44 21.85
C ALA A 333 8.83 28.59 22.56
N ARG A 334 8.30 27.52 21.93
CA ARG A 334 7.39 26.56 22.59
C ARG A 334 8.13 25.73 23.65
N LEU A 335 9.33 25.24 23.35
CA LEU A 335 10.19 24.55 24.31
C LEU A 335 10.49 25.44 25.54
N ALA A 336 10.83 26.71 25.31
CA ALA A 336 11.05 27.69 26.39
C ALA A 336 9.80 27.98 27.23
N ARG A 337 8.60 27.77 26.68
CA ARG A 337 7.31 27.87 27.40
C ARG A 337 6.88 26.56 28.07
N GLY A 338 7.72 25.52 28.04
CA GLY A 338 7.48 24.25 28.72
C GLY A 338 6.93 23.12 27.84
N ALA A 339 6.91 23.27 26.51
CA ALA A 339 6.69 22.11 25.64
C ALA A 339 7.85 21.12 25.77
N THR A 340 7.56 19.82 25.79
CA THR A 340 8.59 18.77 25.85
C THR A 340 9.16 18.51 24.45
N PRO A 341 10.46 18.19 24.31
CA PRO A 341 11.04 17.77 23.04
C PRO A 341 10.27 16.65 22.34
N ASP A 342 9.78 15.66 23.09
CA ASP A 342 9.05 14.51 22.55
C ASP A 342 7.71 14.91 21.90
N ALA A 343 6.94 15.78 22.57
CA ALA A 343 5.72 16.34 22.00
C ALA A 343 6.00 17.24 20.77
N GLU A 344 7.12 17.97 20.74
CA GLU A 344 7.52 18.70 19.54
C GLU A 344 7.98 17.75 18.42
N LEU A 345 8.55 16.60 18.75
CA LEU A 345 8.97 15.57 17.80
C LEU A 345 7.74 14.91 17.15
N GLU A 346 6.74 14.51 17.94
CA GLU A 346 5.47 14.01 17.42
C GLU A 346 4.82 15.03 16.46
N ASN A 347 4.74 16.31 16.86
CA ASN A 347 4.20 17.37 16.02
C ASN A 347 5.03 17.60 14.73
N ALA A 348 6.36 17.46 14.80
CA ALA A 348 7.22 17.59 13.63
C ALA A 348 7.06 16.41 12.66
N ILE A 349 6.84 15.19 13.16
CA ILE A 349 6.55 14.00 12.34
C ILE A 349 5.18 14.11 11.68
N VAL A 350 4.14 14.49 12.44
CA VAL A 350 2.79 14.72 11.88
C VAL A 350 2.80 15.86 10.86
N GLY A 351 3.55 16.92 11.13
CA GLY A 351 3.70 18.06 10.23
C GLY A 351 4.67 17.85 9.07
N MET A 352 5.28 16.65 8.94
CA MET A 352 6.27 16.31 7.92
C MET A 352 7.41 17.35 7.82
N ASP A 353 7.93 17.80 8.96
CA ASP A 353 9.02 18.79 9.05
C ASP A 353 10.35 18.09 9.40
N PRO A 354 11.06 17.53 8.40
CA PRO A 354 12.33 16.81 8.60
C PRO A 354 13.43 17.67 9.24
N GLY A 355 13.37 18.99 9.07
CA GLY A 355 14.32 19.91 9.68
C GLY A 355 14.14 20.03 11.18
N ARG A 356 12.88 20.09 11.65
CA ARG A 356 12.57 20.07 13.08
C ARG A 356 12.82 18.70 13.68
N ILE A 357 12.49 17.63 12.95
CA ILE A 357 12.79 16.25 13.39
C ILE A 357 14.29 16.10 13.66
N ALA A 358 15.15 16.43 12.68
CA ALA A 358 16.60 16.32 12.83
C ALA A 358 17.11 17.13 14.03
N TRP A 359 16.68 18.39 14.15
CA TRP A 359 17.07 19.24 15.28
C TRP A 359 16.62 18.66 16.62
N LEU A 360 15.39 18.18 16.73
CA LEU A 360 14.84 17.64 17.98
C LEU A 360 15.57 16.36 18.42
N LEU A 361 15.87 15.45 17.49
CA LEU A 361 16.65 14.25 17.76
C LEU A 361 18.08 14.62 18.22
N GLU A 362 18.73 15.59 17.58
CA GLU A 362 20.06 16.09 18.01
C GLU A 362 20.02 16.77 19.39
N HIS A 363 18.88 17.31 19.80
CA HIS A 363 18.71 18.08 21.05
C HIS A 363 17.94 17.30 22.13
N GLY A 364 17.95 15.97 22.04
CA GLY A 364 17.52 15.09 23.14
C GLY A 364 16.04 14.77 23.19
N ALA A 365 15.30 14.89 22.08
CA ALA A 365 14.00 14.24 21.95
C ALA A 365 14.20 12.72 21.92
N ASP A 366 13.40 12.01 22.70
CA ASP A 366 13.45 10.56 22.78
C ASP A 366 12.63 9.96 21.63
N ALA A 367 13.31 9.30 20.68
CA ALA A 367 12.67 8.64 19.55
C ALA A 367 11.77 7.46 19.98
N ASP A 368 12.00 6.93 21.18
CA ASP A 368 11.25 5.82 21.78
C ASP A 368 10.13 6.27 22.72
N ALA A 369 9.97 7.59 22.92
CA ALA A 369 8.87 8.13 23.68
C ALA A 369 7.52 7.68 23.09
N ALA A 370 6.63 7.23 23.98
CA ALA A 370 5.28 6.85 23.60
C ALA A 370 4.48 8.08 23.14
N MET A 371 3.93 7.99 21.93
CA MET A 371 3.10 9.01 21.30
C MET A 371 1.61 8.77 21.58
N ALA A 372 0.77 9.78 21.34
CA ALA A 372 -0.66 9.72 21.64
C ALA A 372 -1.37 8.52 20.98
N GLN A 373 -0.91 8.13 19.79
CA GLN A 373 -1.44 7.01 19.00
C GLN A 373 -1.00 5.62 19.49
N GLY A 374 -0.22 5.52 20.57
CA GLY A 374 0.12 4.24 21.19
C GLY A 374 1.28 3.49 20.56
N GLY A 375 2.17 4.17 19.83
CA GLY A 375 3.48 3.69 19.39
C GLY A 375 4.54 4.77 19.63
N ASN A 376 5.75 4.60 19.10
CA ASN A 376 6.81 5.61 19.12
C ASN A 376 6.97 6.28 17.73
N ALA A 377 8.02 7.09 17.56
CA ALA A 377 8.32 7.78 16.31
C ALA A 377 8.46 6.81 15.13
N LEU A 378 9.07 5.64 15.35
CA LEU A 378 9.30 4.64 14.32
C LEU A 378 7.98 4.04 13.81
N HIS A 379 7.04 3.74 14.71
CA HIS A 379 5.69 3.31 14.34
C HIS A 379 4.93 4.38 13.55
N LEU A 380 5.03 5.65 13.96
CA LEU A 380 4.34 6.74 13.28
C LEU A 380 4.94 6.97 11.88
N ALA A 381 6.26 6.90 11.74
CA ALA A 381 6.95 6.99 10.45
C ALA A 381 6.51 5.87 9.49
N ILE A 382 6.36 4.64 9.98
CA ILE A 382 5.86 3.51 9.19
C ILE A 382 4.39 3.73 8.84
N ARG A 383 3.52 4.10 9.79
CA ARG A 383 2.09 4.39 9.50
C ARG A 383 1.90 5.46 8.43
N ASN A 384 2.83 6.41 8.38
CA ASN A 384 2.84 7.50 7.41
C ASN A 384 3.62 7.17 6.13
N GLU A 385 4.13 5.93 5.98
CA GLU A 385 4.90 5.46 4.82
C GLU A 385 6.13 6.32 4.50
N GLN A 386 6.89 6.69 5.53
CA GLN A 386 8.06 7.58 5.45
C GLN A 386 9.38 6.82 5.64
N PRO A 387 9.88 6.06 4.65
CA PRO A 387 11.08 5.22 4.80
C PRO A 387 12.35 6.03 5.10
N GLN A 388 12.45 7.27 4.61
CA GLN A 388 13.58 8.13 4.96
C GLN A 388 13.56 8.57 6.43
N LEU A 389 12.38 8.79 7.00
CA LEU A 389 12.26 9.05 8.43
C LEU A 389 12.55 7.78 9.24
N VAL A 390 12.08 6.62 8.79
CA VAL A 390 12.44 5.32 9.39
C VAL A 390 13.96 5.17 9.46
N ARG A 391 14.67 5.42 8.35
CA ARG A 391 16.13 5.42 8.30
C ARG A 391 16.74 6.39 9.32
N GLN A 392 16.31 7.66 9.32
CA GLN A 392 16.84 8.68 10.24
C GLN A 392 16.64 8.31 11.71
N LEU A 393 15.46 7.78 12.07
CA LEU A 393 15.17 7.36 13.43
C LEU A 393 16.03 6.17 13.86
N LEU A 394 16.23 5.18 12.97
CA LEU A 394 17.10 4.04 13.23
C LEU A 394 18.58 4.46 13.34
N GLU A 395 19.04 5.40 12.51
CA GLU A 395 20.39 5.99 12.60
C GLU A 395 20.58 6.83 13.87
N ALA A 396 19.51 7.46 14.36
CA ALA A 396 19.47 8.16 15.65
C ALA A 396 19.37 7.22 16.87
N GLY A 397 19.28 5.90 16.65
CA GLY A 397 19.28 4.89 17.69
C GLY A 397 17.91 4.54 18.28
N ALA A 398 16.82 4.83 17.56
CA ALA A 398 15.49 4.37 17.94
C ALA A 398 15.45 2.83 18.10
N ASP A 399 14.71 2.34 19.09
CA ASP A 399 14.55 0.92 19.33
C ASP A 399 13.78 0.24 18.20
N VAL A 400 14.49 -0.58 17.43
CA VAL A 400 13.94 -1.37 16.33
C VAL A 400 12.89 -2.41 16.80
N GLU A 401 12.96 -2.79 18.08
CA GLU A 401 12.05 -3.76 18.72
C GLU A 401 10.95 -3.10 19.57
N ALA A 402 10.81 -1.77 19.49
CA ALA A 402 9.78 -1.04 20.23
C ALA A 402 8.40 -1.66 19.99
N ARG A 403 7.53 -1.68 21.00
CA ARG A 403 6.19 -2.25 20.87
C ARG A 403 5.11 -1.19 21.02
N ASN A 404 4.14 -1.21 20.11
CA ASN A 404 2.94 -0.40 20.22
C ASN A 404 1.94 -1.01 21.24
N ARG A 405 0.77 -0.37 21.42
CA ARG A 405 -0.30 -0.82 22.33
C ARG A 405 -0.83 -2.22 22.03
N ASP A 406 -0.77 -2.65 20.78
CA ASP A 406 -1.18 -3.99 20.34
C ASP A 406 -0.05 -5.03 20.50
N GLY A 407 1.12 -4.57 20.98
CA GLY A 407 2.31 -5.37 21.15
C GLY A 407 3.04 -5.65 19.84
N TRP A 408 2.71 -4.97 18.74
CA TRP A 408 3.39 -5.14 17.45
C TRP A 408 4.70 -4.37 17.42
N THR A 409 5.72 -4.94 16.76
CA THR A 409 6.98 -4.27 16.45
C THR A 409 6.86 -3.44 15.17
N PRO A 410 7.80 -2.51 14.90
CA PRO A 410 7.93 -1.82 13.62
C PRO A 410 7.91 -2.77 12.42
N LEU A 411 8.62 -3.91 12.49
CA LEU A 411 8.69 -4.87 11.40
C LEU A 411 7.33 -5.49 11.08
N MET A 412 6.53 -5.78 12.11
CA MET A 412 5.18 -6.30 11.96
C MET A 412 4.26 -5.29 11.29
N LEU A 413 4.33 -4.04 11.72
CA LEU A 413 3.55 -2.96 11.14
C LEU A 413 3.93 -2.73 9.66
N ALA A 414 5.23 -2.73 9.34
CA ALA A 414 5.71 -2.57 7.97
C ALA A 414 5.33 -3.76 7.07
N ALA A 415 5.35 -4.99 7.60
CA ALA A 415 4.88 -6.17 6.87
C ALA A 415 3.36 -6.16 6.65
N TRP A 416 2.59 -5.70 7.63
CA TRP A 416 1.14 -5.53 7.51
C TRP A 416 0.75 -4.49 6.45
N GLN A 417 1.54 -3.42 6.30
CA GLN A 417 1.33 -2.36 5.31
C GLN A 417 2.06 -2.58 3.98
N ASP A 418 2.66 -3.75 3.75
CA ASP A 418 3.38 -4.08 2.50
C ASP A 418 4.49 -3.06 2.13
N GLN A 419 5.29 -2.62 3.11
CA GLN A 419 6.36 -1.61 2.92
C GLN A 419 7.76 -2.24 2.82
N PRO A 420 8.24 -2.66 1.63
CA PRO A 420 9.50 -3.37 1.47
C PRO A 420 10.73 -2.55 1.91
N GLU A 421 10.78 -1.25 1.64
CA GLU A 421 11.91 -0.40 2.04
C GLU A 421 12.00 -0.27 3.56
N ALA A 422 10.86 -0.09 4.25
CA ALA A 422 10.85 -0.06 5.72
C ALA A 422 11.25 -1.43 6.30
N VAL A 423 10.77 -2.53 5.72
CA VAL A 423 11.17 -3.88 6.12
C VAL A 423 12.68 -4.09 5.96
N ASP A 424 13.27 -3.66 4.83
CA ASP A 424 14.71 -3.76 4.60
C ASP A 424 15.53 -2.93 5.58
N LEU A 425 15.08 -1.72 5.87
CA LEU A 425 15.70 -0.87 6.88
C LEU A 425 15.67 -1.52 8.27
N LEU A 426 14.51 -2.01 8.69
CA LEU A 426 14.33 -2.63 10.00
C LEU A 426 15.17 -3.89 10.14
N LEU A 427 15.13 -4.79 9.14
CA LEU A 427 15.97 -6.00 9.12
C LEU A 427 17.46 -5.66 9.07
N GLY A 428 17.85 -4.65 8.29
CA GLY A 428 19.24 -4.16 8.22
C GLY A 428 19.74 -3.58 9.54
N HIS A 429 18.84 -3.06 10.38
CA HIS A 429 19.12 -2.59 11.73
C HIS A 429 18.87 -3.66 12.82
N GLY A 430 18.68 -4.92 12.43
CA GLY A 430 18.64 -6.06 13.34
C GLY A 430 17.27 -6.40 13.93
N ALA A 431 16.18 -6.01 13.27
CA ALA A 431 14.84 -6.41 13.68
C ALA A 431 14.69 -7.94 13.77
N ASP A 432 14.05 -8.43 14.83
CA ASP A 432 13.73 -9.84 15.01
C ASP A 432 12.56 -10.24 14.10
N VAL A 433 12.88 -10.92 13.00
CA VAL A 433 11.91 -11.45 12.04
C VAL A 433 10.94 -12.47 12.67
N GLY A 434 11.34 -13.10 13.78
CA GLY A 434 10.54 -14.07 14.53
C GLY A 434 9.68 -13.46 15.65
N ALA A 435 9.68 -12.13 15.81
CA ALA A 435 8.91 -11.48 16.86
C ALA A 435 7.41 -11.82 16.76
N VAL A 436 6.79 -12.05 17.92
CA VAL A 436 5.37 -12.37 18.06
C VAL A 436 4.63 -11.22 18.76
N GLY A 437 3.49 -10.80 18.22
CA GLY A 437 2.66 -9.71 18.72
C GLY A 437 1.82 -10.16 19.92
N GLY A 438 1.15 -9.22 20.60
CA GLY A 438 0.29 -9.54 21.75
C GLY A 438 -0.91 -10.43 21.41
N ASP A 439 -1.28 -10.45 20.13
CA ASP A 439 -2.35 -11.22 19.51
C ASP A 439 -1.87 -12.49 18.79
N GLY A 440 -0.56 -12.77 18.86
CA GLY A 440 0.03 -13.99 18.29
C GLY A 440 0.38 -13.91 16.81
N TRP A 441 0.27 -12.75 16.16
CA TRP A 441 0.78 -12.56 14.80
C TRP A 441 2.30 -12.50 14.77
N THR A 442 2.89 -12.85 13.63
CA THR A 442 4.29 -12.59 13.22
C THR A 442 4.30 -11.70 11.98
N ALA A 443 5.42 -11.04 11.68
CA ALA A 443 5.59 -10.30 10.43
C ALA A 443 5.29 -11.18 9.20
N LEU A 444 5.73 -12.44 9.21
CA LEU A 444 5.47 -13.40 8.13
C LEU A 444 3.96 -13.67 7.94
N THR A 445 3.24 -13.97 9.02
CA THR A 445 1.79 -14.22 8.93
C THR A 445 0.99 -12.98 8.55
N LEU A 446 1.45 -11.78 8.94
CA LEU A 446 0.87 -10.52 8.48
C LEU A 446 1.11 -10.31 6.98
N ALA A 447 2.33 -10.56 6.49
CA ALA A 447 2.64 -10.48 5.06
C ALA A 447 1.84 -11.49 4.22
N ILE A 448 1.69 -12.74 4.66
CA ILE A 448 0.86 -13.74 3.97
C ILE A 448 -0.60 -13.26 3.90
N THR A 449 -1.07 -12.64 4.98
CA THR A 449 -2.46 -12.21 5.07
C THR A 449 -2.70 -10.92 4.30
N TYR A 450 -1.81 -9.94 4.34
CA TYR A 450 -2.09 -8.57 3.88
C TYR A 450 -1.08 -8.02 2.87
N GLY A 451 0.11 -8.61 2.76
CA GLY A 451 1.15 -8.21 1.83
C GLY A 451 1.15 -8.99 0.51
N ASP A 452 2.07 -8.63 -0.38
CA ASP A 452 2.31 -9.37 -1.63
C ASP A 452 3.21 -10.60 -1.39
N GLY A 453 3.21 -11.57 -2.30
CA GLY A 453 4.08 -12.74 -2.27
C GLY A 453 5.57 -12.39 -2.21
N GLU A 454 5.94 -11.23 -2.74
CA GLU A 454 7.31 -10.70 -2.64
C GLU A 454 7.70 -10.30 -1.21
N MET A 455 6.76 -9.72 -0.44
CA MET A 455 6.99 -9.43 0.98
C MET A 455 7.17 -10.72 1.78
N VAL A 456 6.37 -11.74 1.47
CA VAL A 456 6.54 -13.07 2.06
C VAL A 456 7.93 -13.63 1.75
N ARG A 457 8.35 -13.58 0.48
CA ARG A 457 9.68 -14.03 0.05
C ARG A 457 10.79 -13.32 0.81
N ARG A 458 10.71 -11.99 0.93
CA ARG A 458 11.67 -11.16 1.67
C ARG A 458 11.80 -11.59 3.12
N LEU A 459 10.70 -11.77 3.85
CA LEU A 459 10.72 -12.16 5.26
C LEU A 459 11.25 -13.60 5.45
N VAL A 460 10.86 -14.54 4.59
CA VAL A 460 11.38 -15.91 4.62
C VAL A 460 12.87 -15.96 4.30
N GLU A 461 13.36 -15.14 3.37
CA GLU A 461 14.80 -14.99 3.09
C GLU A 461 15.56 -14.32 4.24
N ALA A 462 14.91 -13.43 4.98
CA ALA A 462 15.43 -12.85 6.21
C ALA A 462 15.43 -13.84 7.40
N GLY A 463 14.94 -15.07 7.22
CA GLY A 463 14.96 -16.13 8.22
C GLY A 463 13.69 -16.28 9.04
N ALA A 464 12.55 -15.74 8.57
CA ALA A 464 11.26 -16.01 9.20
C ALA A 464 10.96 -17.52 9.24
N ASP A 465 10.55 -18.01 10.40
CA ASP A 465 10.19 -19.42 10.58
C ASP A 465 8.88 -19.73 9.85
N ALA A 466 9.00 -20.53 8.79
CA ALA A 466 7.88 -20.98 7.97
C ALA A 466 6.90 -21.91 8.71
N ASP A 467 7.26 -22.41 9.90
CA ASP A 467 6.44 -23.30 10.72
C ASP A 467 6.06 -22.70 12.09
N ALA A 468 6.27 -21.39 12.30
CA ALA A 468 5.91 -20.71 13.54
C ALA A 468 4.38 -20.66 13.74
N ALA A 469 3.88 -21.37 14.74
CA ALA A 469 2.44 -21.43 15.03
C ALA A 469 2.02 -20.37 16.07
N ASN A 470 0.87 -19.74 15.85
CA ASN A 470 0.25 -18.87 16.86
C ASN A 470 -0.30 -19.69 18.06
N PRO A 471 -0.79 -19.05 19.14
CA PRO A 471 -1.31 -19.77 20.32
C PRO A 471 -2.45 -20.75 20.04
N SER A 472 -3.20 -20.57 18.95
CA SER A 472 -4.26 -21.49 18.51
C SER A 472 -3.75 -22.60 17.59
N GLY A 473 -2.45 -22.63 17.29
CA GLY A 473 -1.79 -23.63 16.46
C GLY A 473 -1.86 -23.37 14.96
N PHE A 474 -2.27 -22.17 14.51
CA PHE A 474 -2.27 -21.84 13.07
C PHE A 474 -0.87 -21.50 12.59
N THR A 475 -0.42 -22.16 11.53
CA THR A 475 0.91 -21.99 10.90
C THR A 475 0.82 -21.08 9.67
N PRO A 476 1.95 -20.52 9.18
CA PRO A 476 2.00 -19.75 7.94
C PRO A 476 1.39 -20.50 6.75
N LEU A 477 1.62 -21.81 6.68
CA LEU A 477 1.05 -22.67 5.64
C LEU A 477 -0.49 -22.70 5.68
N MET A 478 -1.11 -22.71 6.86
CA MET A 478 -2.56 -22.60 7.01
C MET A 478 -3.12 -21.22 6.60
N PHE A 479 -2.37 -20.14 6.88
CA PHE A 479 -2.75 -18.81 6.41
C PHE A 479 -2.70 -18.72 4.87
N ALA A 480 -1.68 -19.31 4.23
CA ALA A 480 -1.58 -19.36 2.77
C ALA A 480 -2.75 -20.11 2.12
N VAL A 481 -3.21 -21.21 2.74
CA VAL A 481 -4.42 -21.94 2.32
C VAL A 481 -5.68 -21.09 2.49
N THR A 482 -5.84 -20.42 3.62
CA THR A 482 -6.98 -19.53 3.89
C THR A 482 -7.06 -18.40 2.85
N ARG A 483 -5.90 -17.88 2.42
CA ARG A 483 -5.79 -16.86 1.37
C ARG A 483 -5.79 -17.39 -0.06
N ASN A 484 -5.84 -18.71 -0.24
CA ASN A 484 -5.76 -19.38 -1.54
C ASN A 484 -4.55 -18.92 -2.37
N GLN A 485 -3.34 -18.94 -1.78
CA GLN A 485 -2.08 -18.48 -2.38
C GLN A 485 -1.13 -19.66 -2.70
N PRO A 486 -1.16 -20.22 -3.93
CA PRO A 486 -0.37 -21.42 -4.28
C PRO A 486 1.14 -21.19 -4.28
N ASP A 487 1.61 -20.03 -4.72
CA ASP A 487 3.05 -19.76 -4.80
C ASP A 487 3.66 -19.55 -3.41
N THR A 488 2.91 -18.90 -2.51
CA THR A 488 3.27 -18.77 -1.09
C THR A 488 3.27 -20.13 -0.40
N LEU A 489 2.29 -21.00 -0.70
CA LEU A 489 2.26 -22.37 -0.21
C LEU A 489 3.53 -23.14 -0.60
N ASP A 490 3.89 -23.12 -1.89
CA ASP A 490 5.10 -23.77 -2.40
C ASP A 490 6.38 -23.23 -1.75
N LEU A 491 6.48 -21.91 -1.61
CA LEU A 491 7.61 -21.25 -0.96
C LEU A 491 7.77 -21.76 0.48
N LEU A 492 6.69 -21.77 1.26
CA LEU A 492 6.71 -22.22 2.66
C LEU A 492 7.10 -23.69 2.77
N LEU A 493 6.53 -24.56 1.92
CA LEU A 493 6.87 -25.99 1.86
C LEU A 493 8.36 -26.21 1.52
N THR A 494 8.88 -25.48 0.54
CA THR A 494 10.31 -25.53 0.15
C THR A 494 11.23 -25.08 1.28
N ARG A 495 10.71 -24.26 2.20
CA ARG A 495 11.44 -23.73 3.36
C ARG A 495 11.19 -24.54 4.64
N GLY A 496 10.60 -25.73 4.50
CA GLY A 496 10.49 -26.71 5.58
C GLY A 496 9.24 -26.59 6.44
N ALA A 497 8.21 -25.86 6.00
CA ALA A 497 6.93 -25.86 6.70
C ALA A 497 6.36 -27.29 6.80
N ALA A 498 5.89 -27.69 7.98
CA ALA A 498 5.38 -29.04 8.21
C ALA A 498 3.99 -29.18 7.57
N VAL A 499 3.91 -29.97 6.49
CA VAL A 499 2.70 -30.13 5.66
C VAL A 499 1.47 -30.62 6.45
N ASP A 500 1.70 -31.45 7.48
CA ASP A 500 0.66 -32.09 8.30
C ASP A 500 0.49 -31.48 9.69
N ARG A 501 1.17 -30.37 10.00
CA ARG A 501 1.04 -29.76 11.32
C ARG A 501 -0.40 -29.34 11.54
N ALA A 502 -1.01 -29.85 12.60
CA ALA A 502 -2.40 -29.56 12.95
C ALA A 502 -2.50 -28.44 13.98
N ASN A 503 -3.57 -27.65 13.91
CA ASN A 503 -3.87 -26.64 14.92
C ASN A 503 -4.48 -27.28 16.19
N ALA A 504 -4.86 -26.46 17.18
CA ALA A 504 -5.42 -26.96 18.44
C ALA A 504 -6.72 -27.79 18.29
N ALA A 505 -7.43 -27.66 17.16
CA ALA A 505 -8.62 -28.44 16.84
C ALA A 505 -8.32 -29.70 16.00
N GLY A 506 -7.05 -30.04 15.77
CA GLY A 506 -6.64 -31.15 14.91
C GLY A 506 -6.79 -30.87 13.42
N VAL A 507 -7.07 -29.63 13.01
CA VAL A 507 -7.27 -29.26 11.60
C VAL A 507 -5.91 -29.06 10.92
N THR A 508 -5.69 -29.75 9.80
CA THR A 508 -4.48 -29.64 8.97
C THR A 508 -4.68 -28.67 7.77
N PRO A 509 -3.61 -28.20 7.11
CA PRO A 509 -3.74 -27.42 5.88
C PRO A 509 -4.58 -28.11 4.79
N LEU A 510 -4.44 -29.43 4.64
CA LEU A 510 -5.21 -30.21 3.66
C LEU A 510 -6.72 -30.20 3.96
N MET A 511 -7.10 -30.27 5.23
CA MET A 511 -8.50 -30.15 5.65
C MET A 511 -9.08 -28.77 5.36
N MET A 512 -8.29 -27.70 5.56
CA MET A 512 -8.71 -26.33 5.23
C MET A 512 -8.90 -26.15 3.71
N ALA A 513 -7.97 -26.67 2.90
CA ALA A 513 -8.08 -26.63 1.44
C ALA A 513 -9.30 -27.41 0.94
N ALA A 514 -9.59 -28.56 1.55
CA ALA A 514 -10.78 -29.36 1.27
C ALA A 514 -12.09 -28.62 1.63
N ALA A 515 -12.14 -27.93 2.77
CA ALA A 515 -13.30 -27.13 3.18
C ALA A 515 -13.61 -26.00 2.20
N GLY A 516 -12.57 -25.39 1.59
CA GLY A 516 -12.70 -24.34 0.59
C GLY A 516 -12.85 -24.82 -0.85
N ALA A 517 -12.92 -26.14 -1.10
CA ALA A 517 -12.92 -26.73 -2.45
C ALA A 517 -11.74 -26.30 -3.34
N GLN A 518 -10.57 -26.05 -2.72
CA GLN A 518 -9.40 -25.47 -3.40
C GLN A 518 -8.55 -26.57 -4.06
N GLU A 519 -9.04 -27.16 -5.17
CA GLU A 519 -8.37 -28.29 -5.84
C GLU A 519 -6.87 -28.07 -6.12
N PRO A 520 -6.40 -26.90 -6.60
CA PRO A 520 -4.98 -26.68 -6.85
C PRO A 520 -4.13 -26.82 -5.59
N LEU A 521 -4.61 -26.32 -4.44
CA LEU A 521 -3.91 -26.42 -3.17
C LEU A 521 -3.95 -27.83 -2.60
N VAL A 522 -5.08 -28.53 -2.74
CA VAL A 522 -5.18 -29.96 -2.37
C VAL A 522 -4.13 -30.78 -3.12
N ARG A 523 -4.01 -30.61 -4.44
CA ARG A 523 -3.01 -31.34 -5.24
C ARG A 523 -1.59 -31.03 -4.82
N ARG A 524 -1.27 -29.75 -4.55
CA ARG A 524 0.07 -29.33 -4.09
C ARG A 524 0.41 -29.91 -2.72
N LEU A 525 -0.53 -29.86 -1.77
CA LEU A 525 -0.36 -30.44 -0.44
C LEU A 525 -0.15 -31.96 -0.49
N LEU A 526 -0.94 -32.69 -1.28
CA LEU A 526 -0.75 -34.14 -1.49
C LEU A 526 0.59 -34.44 -2.16
N ALA A 527 0.99 -33.66 -3.16
CA ALA A 527 2.31 -33.81 -3.81
C ALA A 527 3.47 -33.52 -2.84
N ALA A 528 3.27 -32.65 -1.86
CA ALA A 528 4.20 -32.37 -0.78
C ALA A 528 4.15 -33.42 0.36
N GLY A 529 3.32 -34.46 0.22
CA GLY A 529 3.25 -35.58 1.15
C GLY A 529 2.25 -35.42 2.29
N ALA A 530 1.27 -34.52 2.18
CA ALA A 530 0.19 -34.41 3.16
C ALA A 530 -0.55 -35.74 3.31
N ASP A 531 -0.80 -36.18 4.54
CA ASP A 531 -1.55 -37.42 4.83
C ASP A 531 -3.07 -37.16 4.77
N PRO A 532 -3.78 -37.64 3.73
CA PRO A 532 -5.24 -37.47 3.62
C PRO A 532 -6.04 -38.26 4.66
N GLY A 533 -5.39 -39.20 5.37
CA GLY A 533 -5.99 -40.04 6.41
C GLY A 533 -6.06 -39.38 7.79
N LEU A 534 -5.39 -38.25 8.01
CA LEU A 534 -5.47 -37.50 9.26
C LEU A 534 -6.91 -37.06 9.56
N ARG A 535 -7.23 -36.95 10.86
CA ARG A 535 -8.57 -36.61 11.33
C ARG A 535 -8.52 -35.46 12.33
N ASP A 536 -9.46 -34.52 12.18
CA ASP A 536 -9.67 -33.44 13.15
C ASP A 536 -10.22 -33.96 14.50
N ALA A 537 -10.37 -33.08 15.47
CA ALA A 537 -10.91 -33.43 16.80
C ALA A 537 -12.37 -33.96 16.75
N GLN A 538 -13.09 -33.75 15.66
CA GLN A 538 -14.43 -34.29 15.43
C GLN A 538 -14.41 -35.63 14.65
N GLY A 539 -13.22 -36.13 14.32
CA GLY A 539 -13.01 -37.39 13.62
C GLY A 539 -13.15 -37.29 12.10
N ASN A 540 -13.16 -36.10 11.52
CA ASN A 540 -13.35 -35.89 10.08
C ASN A 540 -12.01 -35.87 9.34
N SER A 541 -11.91 -36.61 8.24
CA SER A 541 -10.79 -36.44 7.29
C SER A 541 -11.04 -35.27 6.33
N ALA A 542 -10.03 -34.91 5.53
CA ALA A 542 -10.19 -33.93 4.46
C ALA A 542 -11.30 -34.34 3.46
N ALA A 543 -11.42 -35.63 3.14
CA ALA A 543 -12.50 -36.14 2.28
C ALA A 543 -13.88 -35.97 2.93
N ASP A 544 -14.02 -36.28 4.22
CA ASP A 544 -15.27 -36.11 4.97
C ASP A 544 -15.71 -34.63 5.06
N ILE A 545 -14.74 -33.71 5.07
CA ILE A 545 -14.97 -32.26 5.04
C ILE A 545 -15.40 -31.82 3.63
N ALA A 546 -14.70 -32.24 2.57
CA ALA A 546 -15.06 -31.94 1.19
C ALA A 546 -16.48 -32.41 0.84
N ARG A 547 -16.90 -33.60 1.30
CA ARG A 547 -18.29 -34.08 1.12
C ARG A 547 -19.31 -33.15 1.76
N ARG A 548 -19.05 -32.69 2.99
CA ARG A 548 -19.94 -31.76 3.72
C ARG A 548 -20.00 -30.37 3.10
N ALA A 549 -18.90 -29.92 2.50
CA ALA A 549 -18.82 -28.66 1.77
C ALA A 549 -19.51 -28.71 0.39
N GLY A 550 -19.97 -29.89 -0.06
CA GLY A 550 -20.64 -30.04 -1.36
C GLY A 550 -19.70 -30.27 -2.53
N SER A 551 -18.49 -30.80 -2.29
CA SER A 551 -17.46 -31.07 -3.31
C SER A 551 -17.19 -32.58 -3.45
N PRO A 552 -18.13 -33.36 -4.01
CA PRO A 552 -18.03 -34.83 -4.05
C PRO A 552 -16.91 -35.36 -4.95
N ASP A 553 -16.54 -34.64 -6.01
CA ASP A 553 -15.42 -35.04 -6.87
C ASP A 553 -14.08 -34.87 -6.17
N LEU A 554 -13.88 -33.74 -5.47
CA LEU A 554 -12.71 -33.52 -4.64
C LEU A 554 -12.60 -34.55 -3.51
N ALA A 555 -13.73 -34.88 -2.87
CA ALA A 555 -13.77 -35.93 -1.86
C ALA A 555 -13.33 -37.28 -2.43
N ARG A 556 -13.74 -37.63 -3.66
CA ARG A 556 -13.29 -38.86 -4.34
C ARG A 556 -11.78 -38.85 -4.57
N THR A 557 -11.22 -37.73 -5.03
CA THR A 557 -9.76 -37.58 -5.20
C THR A 557 -9.02 -37.78 -3.87
N LEU A 558 -9.54 -37.22 -2.78
CA LEU A 558 -8.97 -37.39 -1.44
C LEU A 558 -9.09 -38.83 -0.92
N ASP A 559 -10.23 -39.50 -1.16
CA ASP A 559 -10.43 -40.91 -0.80
C ASP A 559 -9.50 -41.84 -1.61
N GLU A 560 -9.27 -41.55 -2.89
CA GLU A 560 -8.32 -42.27 -3.75
C GLU A 560 -6.87 -42.11 -3.28
N ALA A 561 -6.51 -40.93 -2.76
CA ALA A 561 -5.18 -40.68 -2.20
C ALA A 561 -4.91 -41.44 -0.89
N ILE A 562 -5.94 -41.91 -0.18
CA ILE A 562 -5.81 -42.78 1.01
C ILE A 562 -5.53 -44.24 0.63
N ALA A 563 -5.94 -44.68 -0.57
CA ALA A 563 -5.82 -46.07 -0.96
C ALA A 563 -4.34 -46.43 -1.21
N PRO A 564 -3.84 -47.56 -0.65
CA PRO A 564 -2.47 -47.98 -0.91
C PRO A 564 -2.28 -48.20 -2.41
N VAL A 565 -1.26 -47.54 -2.99
CA VAL A 565 -0.83 -47.77 -4.37
C VAL A 565 -0.53 -49.27 -4.50
N ARG A 566 -1.36 -49.96 -5.31
CA ARG A 566 -1.27 -51.42 -5.52
C ARG A 566 -0.06 -51.81 -6.35
#